data_AF-A0AAU3XP44-F1
#
_entry.id   AF-A0AAU3XP44-F1
#
_cell.length_a   1.000
_cell.length_b   1.000
_cell.length_c   1.000
_cell.angle_alpha   90.00
_cell.angle_beta   90.00
_cell.angle_gamma   90.00
#
_symmetry.space_group_name_H-M   'P 1'
#
loop_
_entity.id
_entity.type
_entity.pdbx_description
1 polymer ?
#
loop_
_entity_poly.entity_id
_entity_poly.type
_entity_poly.pdbx_seq_one_letter_code
_entity_poly.pdbx_strand_id
1 'polypeptide(L)'
;MTLPDPTPYDADRAAFSREALARLALSSSARGTAGGAMGLVATRNDVDTGLGGRAGQAAGLVEAARGVLSRAVVYERERGATWEQIAHYLEIEPAEAEARYEPALARWREAFDVPYRLDATGRKRVPQLPTAAYDPAYAVRQLDLWAYLYVVRGDRRAVSGGLPGYVPADDEDTCPSPHGPDDLGGRVRADSVRPLLEQLSHYVTRDPYAVEDIDWDALTAALATTDDTNDRDPAAWATHAFDGFLGTVRVRLARSARADAVSAVVTGADSADLRLRVDTLLNVFAAPPA
;
A
#
# COMPACT_ATOMS: atom_id res chain seq x y z
N MET A 1 23.95 18.84 -21.32
CA MET A 1 23.64 17.66 -20.48
C MET A 1 22.18 17.36 -20.72
N THR A 2 21.87 16.36 -21.53
CA THR A 2 20.48 16.04 -21.94
C THR A 2 19.73 15.55 -20.71
N LEU A 3 18.58 16.16 -20.40
CA LEU A 3 17.73 15.66 -19.31
C LEU A 3 17.37 14.19 -19.64
N PRO A 4 17.49 13.27 -18.68
CA PRO A 4 17.15 11.87 -18.91
C PRO A 4 15.67 11.73 -19.30
N ASP A 5 15.37 10.70 -20.10
CA ASP A 5 14.00 10.38 -20.50
C ASP A 5 13.06 10.26 -19.29
N PRO A 6 11.82 10.76 -19.40
CA PRO A 6 10.83 10.71 -18.33
C PRO A 6 10.50 9.25 -17.97
N THR A 7 10.33 8.99 -16.68
CA THR A 7 9.92 7.69 -16.15
C THR A 7 8.39 7.61 -16.03
N PRO A 8 7.79 6.41 -15.99
CA PRO A 8 6.36 6.25 -15.72
C PRO A 8 5.92 6.95 -14.42
N TYR A 9 6.79 6.96 -13.41
CA TYR A 9 6.56 7.64 -12.13
C TYR A 9 6.45 9.17 -12.24
N ASP A 10 7.06 9.77 -13.28
CA ASP A 10 6.97 11.21 -13.51
C ASP A 10 5.57 11.61 -14.00
N ALA A 11 4.93 10.76 -14.80
CA ALA A 11 3.55 10.96 -15.26
C ALA A 11 2.55 10.80 -14.10
N ASP A 12 2.69 9.73 -13.31
CA ASP A 12 1.86 9.50 -12.13
C ASP A 12 1.99 10.67 -11.14
N ARG A 13 3.21 11.13 -10.87
CA ARG A 13 3.46 12.27 -9.96
C ARG A 13 2.85 13.57 -10.47
N ALA A 14 2.85 13.80 -11.79
CA ALA A 14 2.25 15.00 -12.38
C ALA A 14 0.72 15.08 -12.17
N ALA A 15 0.06 13.96 -11.89
CA ALA A 15 -1.37 13.93 -11.57
C ALA A 15 -1.71 14.40 -10.15
N PHE A 16 -0.70 14.61 -9.28
CA PHE A 16 -0.92 15.01 -7.89
C PHE A 16 -0.42 16.44 -7.65
N SER A 17 -1.16 17.19 -6.83
CA SER A 17 -0.69 18.46 -6.29
C SER A 17 0.49 18.25 -5.32
N ARG A 18 1.34 19.27 -5.15
CA ARG A 18 2.43 19.22 -4.16
C ARG A 18 1.90 18.99 -2.74
N GLU A 19 0.76 19.57 -2.41
CA GLU A 19 0.05 19.33 -1.15
C GLU A 19 -0.31 17.84 -0.97
N ALA A 20 -0.92 17.21 -1.99
CA ALA A 20 -1.28 15.79 -1.94
C ALA A 20 -0.04 14.89 -1.78
N LEU A 21 1.03 15.17 -2.52
CA LEU A 21 2.29 14.44 -2.40
C LEU A 21 2.93 14.60 -1.00
N ALA A 22 2.89 15.80 -0.42
CA ALA A 22 3.37 16.04 0.94
C ALA A 22 2.52 15.29 1.97
N ARG A 23 1.19 15.26 1.78
CA ARG A 23 0.27 14.49 2.64
C ARG A 23 0.56 12.99 2.58
N LEU A 24 0.85 12.44 1.40
CA LEU A 24 1.24 11.04 1.21
C LEU A 24 2.58 10.73 1.88
N ALA A 25 3.57 11.60 1.72
CA ALA A 25 4.87 11.46 2.39
C ALA A 25 4.72 11.46 3.91
N LEU A 26 3.87 12.34 4.46
CA LEU A 26 3.52 12.36 5.88
C LEU A 26 2.85 11.04 6.32
N SER A 27 1.79 10.61 5.62
CA SER A 27 1.07 9.36 5.95
C SER A 27 1.98 8.13 5.92
N SER A 28 2.84 8.02 4.91
CA SER A 28 3.80 6.92 4.78
C SER A 28 4.82 6.91 5.93
N SER A 29 5.35 8.09 6.30
CA SER A 29 6.24 8.19 7.45
C SER A 29 5.54 7.82 8.76
N ALA A 30 4.29 8.26 8.96
CA ALA A 30 3.51 7.93 10.15
C ALA A 30 3.22 6.43 10.24
N ARG A 31 2.84 5.78 9.14
CA ARG A 31 2.69 4.31 9.05
C ARG A 31 3.99 3.60 9.45
N GLY A 32 5.13 4.04 8.92
CA GLY A 32 6.44 3.48 9.25
C GLY A 32 6.77 3.60 10.75
N THR A 33 6.54 4.78 11.34
CA THR A 33 6.71 5.02 12.78
C THR A 33 5.78 4.15 13.63
N ALA A 34 4.52 4.00 13.24
CA ALA A 34 3.59 3.09 13.90
C ALA A 34 4.07 1.63 13.84
N GLY A 35 4.59 1.18 12.69
CA GLY A 35 5.22 -0.13 12.54
C GLY A 35 6.41 -0.33 13.49
N GLY A 36 7.28 0.66 13.60
CA GLY A 36 8.40 0.64 14.54
C GLY A 36 7.95 0.56 16.01
N ALA A 37 6.93 1.33 16.37
CA ALA A 37 6.35 1.29 17.72
C ALA A 37 5.71 -0.07 18.03
N MET A 38 4.97 -0.67 17.10
CA MET A 38 4.41 -2.01 17.26
C MET A 38 5.51 -3.07 17.47
N GLY A 39 6.67 -2.92 16.82
CA GLY A 39 7.82 -3.82 17.00
C GLY A 39 8.41 -3.82 18.42
N LEU A 40 8.25 -2.73 19.17
CA LEU A 40 8.68 -2.63 20.58
C LEU A 40 7.70 -3.33 21.55
N VAL A 41 6.45 -3.56 21.15
CA VAL A 41 5.44 -4.22 22.00
C VAL A 41 5.70 -5.73 22.09
N ALA A 42 6.25 -6.34 21.04
CA ALA A 42 6.46 -7.78 20.98
C ALA A 42 7.66 -8.21 21.85
N THR A 43 7.40 -8.89 22.97
CA THR A 43 8.44 -9.38 23.90
C THR A 43 9.07 -10.70 23.47
N ARG A 44 8.39 -11.48 22.61
CA ARG A 44 8.85 -12.83 22.20
C ARG A 44 10.25 -12.85 21.58
N ASN A 45 10.67 -11.74 20.98
CA ASN A 45 11.96 -11.60 20.29
C ASN A 45 13.03 -10.93 21.16
N ASP A 46 12.79 -10.73 22.46
CA ASP A 46 13.77 -10.12 23.37
C ASP A 46 15.04 -10.96 23.48
N VAL A 47 14.91 -12.29 23.43
CA VAL A 47 16.04 -13.23 23.49
C VAL A 47 16.98 -13.11 22.28
N ASP A 48 16.45 -12.68 21.14
CA ASP A 48 17.21 -12.46 19.90
C ASP A 48 17.79 -11.03 19.83
N THR A 49 17.40 -10.17 20.77
CA THR A 49 17.85 -8.79 20.83
C THR A 49 18.98 -8.67 21.84
N GLY A 50 20.19 -8.33 21.39
CA GLY A 50 21.33 -8.11 22.28
C GLY A 50 21.07 -7.05 23.36
N LEU A 51 21.85 -7.09 24.45
CA LEU A 51 21.74 -6.10 25.54
C LEU A 51 21.80 -4.67 24.99
N GLY A 52 20.86 -3.83 25.40
CA GLY A 52 20.71 -2.46 24.90
C GLY A 52 19.96 -2.32 23.56
N GLY A 53 19.65 -3.41 22.86
CA GLY A 53 18.97 -3.36 21.56
C GLY A 53 17.57 -2.72 21.63
N ARG A 54 16.82 -2.94 22.71
CA ARG A 54 15.51 -2.27 22.93
C ARG A 54 15.64 -0.77 23.17
N ALA A 55 16.69 -0.33 23.86
CA ALA A 55 16.99 1.10 23.99
C ALA A 55 17.36 1.72 22.63
N GLY A 56 18.13 1.00 21.80
CA GLY A 56 18.44 1.42 20.44
C GLY A 56 17.19 1.53 19.54
N GLN A 57 16.28 0.56 19.61
CA GLN A 57 15.01 0.61 18.89
C GLN A 57 14.13 1.78 19.35
N ALA A 58 14.06 2.04 20.67
CA ALA A 58 13.34 3.19 21.20
C ALA A 58 13.95 4.53 20.75
N ALA A 59 15.28 4.65 20.71
CA ALA A 59 15.95 5.82 20.15
C ALA A 59 15.61 6.00 18.66
N GLY A 60 15.60 4.91 17.88
CA GLY A 60 15.16 4.93 16.48
C GLY A 60 13.71 5.40 16.30
N LEU A 61 12.82 5.02 17.23
CA LEU A 61 11.43 5.49 17.23
C LEU A 61 11.33 7.00 17.45
N VAL A 62 12.15 7.56 18.36
CA VAL A 62 12.21 9.01 18.59
C VAL A 62 12.66 9.73 17.32
N GLU A 63 13.69 9.25 16.64
CA GLU A 63 14.16 9.84 15.39
C GLU A 63 13.11 9.73 14.26
N ALA A 64 12.41 8.59 14.17
CA ALA A 64 11.31 8.43 13.23
C ALA A 64 10.16 9.41 13.51
N ALA A 65 9.80 9.62 14.78
CA ALA A 65 8.79 10.59 15.18
C ALA A 65 9.20 12.04 14.85
N ARG A 66 10.48 12.41 15.04
CA ARG A 66 11.01 13.71 14.58
C ARG A 66 10.89 13.85 13.06
N GLY A 67 11.15 12.76 12.33
CA GLY A 67 10.98 12.70 10.88
C GLY A 67 9.52 12.87 10.42
N VAL A 68 8.55 12.37 11.19
CA VAL A 68 7.11 12.60 10.95
C VAL A 68 6.77 14.07 11.17
N LEU A 69 7.22 14.67 12.28
CA LEU A 69 6.99 16.08 12.56
C LEU A 69 7.54 16.99 11.45
N SER A 70 8.76 16.72 10.98
CA SER A 70 9.33 17.49 9.86
C SER A 70 8.49 17.39 8.59
N ARG A 71 7.89 16.23 8.28
CA ARG A 71 7.00 16.06 7.12
C ARG A 71 5.64 16.72 7.33
N ALA A 72 5.14 16.75 8.56
CA ALA A 72 3.92 17.46 8.91
C ALA A 72 4.08 18.96 8.67
N VAL A 73 5.21 19.54 9.07
CA VAL A 73 5.54 20.93 8.78
C VAL A 73 5.62 21.20 7.27
N VAL A 74 6.27 20.31 6.49
CA VAL A 74 6.31 20.45 5.03
C VAL A 74 4.90 20.42 4.43
N TYR A 75 4.05 19.49 4.86
CA TYR A 75 2.66 19.39 4.42
C TYR A 75 1.85 20.66 4.75
N GLU A 76 1.91 21.16 5.97
CA GLU A 76 1.20 22.40 6.34
C GLU A 76 1.72 23.61 5.56
N ARG A 77 3.02 23.67 5.24
CA ARG A 77 3.59 24.72 4.38
C ARG A 77 3.09 24.63 2.93
N GLU A 78 2.96 23.43 2.37
CA GLU A 78 2.34 23.23 1.04
C GLU A 78 0.84 23.56 1.04
N ARG A 79 0.16 23.34 2.17
CA ARG A 79 -1.25 23.74 2.41
C ARG A 79 -1.41 25.26 2.63
N GLY A 80 -0.31 25.99 2.76
CA GLY A 80 -0.30 27.46 2.86
C GLY A 80 -0.24 28.02 4.29
N ALA A 81 -0.02 27.18 5.31
CA ALA A 81 0.13 27.66 6.69
C ALA A 81 1.37 28.54 6.85
N THR A 82 1.29 29.62 7.63
CA THR A 82 2.44 30.49 7.92
C THR A 82 3.33 29.92 9.04
N TRP A 83 4.55 30.46 9.18
CA TRP A 83 5.44 30.06 10.27
C TRP A 83 4.87 30.41 11.65
N GLU A 84 4.13 31.51 11.77
CA GLU A 84 3.43 31.89 13.00
C GLU A 84 2.37 30.87 13.39
N GLN A 85 1.59 30.38 12.42
CA GLN A 85 0.57 29.36 12.66
C GLN A 85 1.20 28.03 13.09
N ILE A 86 2.26 27.60 12.40
CA ILE A 86 2.97 26.36 12.74
C ILE A 86 3.63 26.47 14.11
N ALA A 87 4.32 27.58 14.38
CA ALA A 87 5.00 27.82 15.65
C ALA A 87 4.02 27.87 16.83
N HIS A 88 2.83 28.45 16.63
CA HIS A 88 1.75 28.42 17.61
C HIS A 88 1.37 26.99 18.02
N TYR A 89 1.17 26.07 17.06
CA TYR A 89 0.85 24.66 17.36
C TYR A 89 2.03 23.87 17.94
N LEU A 90 3.26 24.31 17.71
CA LEU A 90 4.47 23.68 18.24
C LEU A 90 4.97 24.29 19.56
N GLU A 91 4.31 25.36 20.03
CA GLU A 91 4.67 26.10 21.24
C GLU A 91 6.13 26.58 21.23
N ILE A 92 6.60 27.06 20.07
CA ILE A 92 7.93 27.66 19.87
C ILE A 92 7.81 29.01 19.20
N GLU A 93 8.92 29.75 19.12
CA GLU A 93 8.94 31.03 18.41
C GLU A 93 8.89 30.83 16.88
N PRO A 94 8.23 31.72 16.11
CA PRO A 94 8.16 31.62 14.65
C PRO A 94 9.53 31.53 13.98
N ALA A 95 10.49 32.34 14.43
CA ALA A 95 11.86 32.32 13.91
C ALA A 95 12.59 31.00 14.22
N GLU A 96 12.30 30.37 15.36
CA GLU A 96 12.84 29.06 15.72
C GLU A 96 12.24 27.97 14.83
N ALA A 97 10.92 28.00 14.59
CA ALA A 97 10.25 27.06 13.68
C ALA A 97 10.83 27.15 12.26
N GLU A 98 10.95 28.37 11.73
CA GLU A 98 11.54 28.61 10.41
C GLU A 98 12.98 28.10 10.34
N ALA A 99 13.85 28.50 11.26
CA ALA A 99 15.24 28.07 11.27
C ALA A 99 15.38 26.53 11.37
N ARG A 100 14.50 25.88 12.14
CA ARG A 100 14.52 24.43 12.33
C ARG A 100 14.04 23.66 11.11
N TYR A 101 12.99 24.12 10.43
CA TYR A 101 12.30 23.32 9.40
C TYR A 101 12.47 23.81 7.97
N GLU A 102 12.90 25.05 7.73
CA GLU A 102 13.19 25.57 6.39
C GLU A 102 14.18 24.66 5.61
N PRO A 103 15.24 24.07 6.19
CA PRO A 103 16.09 23.15 5.45
C PRO A 103 15.36 21.91 4.92
N ALA A 104 14.34 21.41 5.63
CA ALA A 104 13.54 20.30 5.16
C ALA A 104 12.58 20.72 4.02
N LEU A 105 11.97 21.91 4.14
CA LEU A 105 11.11 22.49 3.12
C LEU A 105 11.90 22.82 1.84
N ALA A 106 13.11 23.38 1.97
CA ALA A 106 14.00 23.66 0.86
C ALA A 106 14.39 22.38 0.11
N ARG A 107 14.79 21.31 0.82
CA ARG A 107 15.06 20.00 0.19
C ARG A 107 13.85 19.43 -0.52
N TRP A 108 12.66 19.56 0.07
CA TRP A 108 11.41 19.13 -0.56
C TRP A 108 11.14 19.87 -1.87
N ARG A 109 11.29 21.20 -1.88
CA ARG A 109 11.12 22.03 -3.08
C ARG A 109 12.16 21.70 -4.15
N GLU A 110 13.43 21.62 -3.76
CA GLU A 110 14.54 21.27 -4.66
C GLU A 110 14.32 19.90 -5.32
N ALA A 111 13.73 18.94 -4.61
CA ALA A 111 13.45 17.60 -5.16
C ALA A 111 12.44 17.60 -6.31
N PHE A 112 11.69 18.68 -6.54
CA PHE A 112 10.88 18.82 -7.77
C PHE A 112 11.68 19.39 -8.93
N ASP A 113 12.68 20.24 -8.65
CA ASP A 113 13.54 20.83 -9.67
C ASP A 113 14.66 19.87 -10.10
N VAL A 114 15.15 19.06 -9.15
CA VAL A 114 16.16 18.02 -9.35
C VAL A 114 15.64 16.68 -8.78
N PRO A 115 14.72 16.00 -9.49
CA PRO A 115 14.07 14.78 -8.97
C PRO A 115 15.01 13.60 -8.77
N TYR A 116 16.14 13.58 -9.49
CA TYR A 116 17.12 12.52 -9.45
C TYR A 116 18.52 13.08 -9.29
N ARG A 117 19.30 12.45 -8.42
CA ARG A 117 20.75 12.59 -8.39
C ARG A 117 21.39 11.25 -8.67
N LEU A 118 22.59 11.24 -9.22
CA LEU A 118 23.34 10.00 -9.34
C LEU A 118 23.96 9.65 -7.99
N ASP A 119 24.05 8.36 -7.71
CA ASP A 119 24.81 7.84 -6.58
C ASP A 119 26.31 8.16 -6.71
N ALA A 120 27.09 7.87 -5.67
CA ALA A 120 28.53 8.13 -5.66
C ALA A 120 29.29 7.43 -6.81
N THR A 121 28.72 6.38 -7.40
CA THR A 121 29.29 5.67 -8.54
C THR A 121 28.91 6.25 -9.91
N GLY A 122 27.95 7.18 -9.95
CA GLY A 122 27.42 7.75 -11.18
C GLY A 122 26.48 6.82 -11.96
N ARG A 123 26.18 5.63 -11.43
CA ARG A 123 25.48 4.55 -12.18
C ARG A 123 24.00 4.45 -11.83
N LYS A 124 23.63 4.78 -10.60
CA LYS A 124 22.25 4.62 -10.10
C LYS A 124 21.60 5.97 -9.91
N ARG A 125 20.40 6.14 -10.46
CA ARG A 125 19.53 7.27 -10.14
C ARG A 125 18.95 7.09 -8.74
N VAL A 126 19.10 8.10 -7.90
CA VAL A 126 18.57 8.18 -6.56
C VAL A 126 17.47 9.24 -6.54
N PRO A 127 16.20 8.83 -6.39
CA PRO A 127 15.10 9.77 -6.21
C PRO A 127 15.37 10.69 -5.03
N GLN A 128 15.14 11.99 -5.21
CA GLN A 128 15.28 12.99 -4.13
C GLN A 128 13.97 13.16 -3.34
N LEU A 129 12.83 12.84 -3.95
CA LEU A 129 11.55 12.81 -3.26
C LEU A 129 11.44 11.59 -2.33
N PRO A 130 10.72 11.71 -1.19
CA PRO A 130 10.31 10.57 -0.41
C PRO A 130 9.59 9.52 -1.28
N THR A 131 9.79 8.23 -1.02
CA THR A 131 9.22 7.13 -1.82
C THR A 131 7.72 7.31 -2.11
N ALA A 132 6.94 7.72 -1.11
CA ALA A 132 5.49 7.92 -1.27
C ALA A 132 5.10 9.13 -2.13
N ALA A 133 5.98 10.12 -2.28
CA ALA A 133 5.80 11.24 -3.20
C ALA A 133 6.41 10.96 -4.58
N TYR A 134 7.37 10.03 -4.64
CA TYR A 134 7.99 9.55 -5.86
C TYR A 134 7.06 8.60 -6.65
N ASP A 135 6.45 7.65 -5.95
CA ASP A 135 5.46 6.69 -6.48
C ASP A 135 4.13 6.82 -5.72
N PRO A 136 3.35 7.87 -6.01
CA PRO A 136 2.15 8.19 -5.25
C PRO A 136 1.01 7.20 -5.45
N ALA A 137 0.87 6.61 -6.65
CA ALA A 137 -0.18 5.61 -6.92
C ALA A 137 0.00 4.36 -6.06
N TYR A 138 1.23 3.84 -5.97
CA TYR A 138 1.53 2.72 -5.07
C TYR A 138 1.31 3.10 -3.60
N ALA A 139 1.76 4.29 -3.20
CA ALA A 139 1.63 4.75 -1.83
C ALA A 139 0.17 4.88 -1.38
N VAL A 140 -0.71 5.42 -2.24
CA VAL A 140 -2.15 5.51 -1.99
C VAL A 140 -2.73 4.15 -1.66
N ARG A 141 -2.57 3.15 -2.55
CA ARG A 141 -3.14 1.80 -2.35
C ARG A 141 -2.66 1.18 -1.04
N GLN A 142 -1.36 1.27 -0.79
CA GLN A 142 -0.74 0.75 0.42
C GLN A 142 -1.25 1.44 1.69
N LEU A 143 -1.51 2.74 1.64
CA LEU A 143 -1.96 3.51 2.79
C LEU A 143 -3.46 3.35 3.05
N ASP A 144 -4.29 3.29 2.01
CA ASP A 144 -5.71 2.97 2.10
C ASP A 144 -5.92 1.61 2.74
N LEU A 145 -5.20 0.60 2.25
CA LEU A 145 -5.25 -0.74 2.84
C LEU A 145 -4.82 -0.73 4.30
N TRP A 146 -3.69 -0.08 4.63
CA TRP A 146 -3.24 -0.02 6.02
C TRP A 146 -4.24 0.70 6.92
N ALA A 147 -4.81 1.81 6.46
CA ALA A 147 -5.82 2.56 7.22
C ALA A 147 -7.09 1.73 7.42
N TYR A 148 -7.54 1.02 6.39
CA TYR A 148 -8.68 0.09 6.47
C TYR A 148 -8.44 -1.02 7.52
N LEU A 149 -7.22 -1.55 7.59
CA LEU A 149 -6.87 -2.63 8.52
C LEU A 149 -6.70 -2.17 9.98
N TYR A 150 -6.13 -0.98 10.20
CA TYR A 150 -5.62 -0.57 11.50
C TYR A 150 -6.23 0.71 12.09
N VAL A 151 -6.93 1.52 11.29
CA VAL A 151 -7.42 2.85 11.72
C VAL A 151 -8.93 2.99 11.57
N VAL A 152 -9.44 2.92 10.34
CA VAL A 152 -10.86 3.15 10.02
C VAL A 152 -11.39 1.95 9.26
N ARG A 153 -12.01 1.00 9.99
CA ARG A 153 -12.67 -0.13 9.35
C ARG A 153 -13.90 0.35 8.57
N GLY A 154 -14.07 -0.18 7.36
CA GLY A 154 -15.23 0.10 6.51
C GLY A 154 -15.02 1.21 5.49
N ASP A 155 -13.91 1.95 5.55
CA ASP A 155 -13.53 2.92 4.51
C ASP A 155 -12.31 2.42 3.74
N ARG A 156 -12.54 1.93 2.52
CA ARG A 156 -11.47 1.46 1.61
C ARG A 156 -10.65 2.61 1.01
N ARG A 157 -11.03 3.87 1.25
CA ARG A 157 -10.42 5.08 0.70
C ARG A 157 -10.08 6.11 1.78
N ALA A 158 -9.81 5.63 3.00
CA ALA A 158 -9.52 6.47 4.15
C ALA A 158 -8.35 7.45 3.93
N VAL A 159 -7.49 7.20 2.94
CA VAL A 159 -6.42 8.08 2.50
C VAL A 159 -6.73 8.70 1.15
N SER A 160 -7.02 7.92 0.10
CA SER A 160 -7.26 8.46 -1.25
C SER A 160 -8.43 9.44 -1.32
N GLY A 161 -9.52 9.15 -0.60
CA GLY A 161 -10.73 9.99 -0.60
C GLY A 161 -10.52 11.38 0.01
N GLY A 162 -9.45 11.58 0.78
CA GLY A 162 -9.09 12.86 1.40
C GLY A 162 -8.01 13.65 0.66
N LEU A 163 -7.46 13.15 -0.45
CA LEU A 163 -6.36 13.82 -1.15
C LEU A 163 -6.86 14.95 -2.07
N PRO A 164 -6.35 16.18 -1.92
CA PRO A 164 -6.81 17.32 -2.70
C PRO A 164 -6.44 17.19 -4.18
N GLY A 165 -7.44 17.19 -5.06
CA GLY A 165 -7.28 17.18 -6.51
C GLY A 165 -6.95 15.81 -7.11
N TYR A 166 -6.91 14.75 -6.31
CA TYR A 166 -6.74 13.39 -6.81
C TYR A 166 -8.09 12.80 -7.24
N VAL A 167 -8.22 12.48 -8.52
CA VAL A 167 -9.32 11.66 -9.05
C VAL A 167 -8.69 10.33 -9.46
N PRO A 168 -9.12 9.19 -8.88
CA PRO A 168 -8.63 7.88 -9.31
C PRO A 168 -8.87 7.73 -10.82
N ALA A 169 -7.84 7.31 -11.56
CA ALA A 169 -8.02 6.87 -12.93
C ALA A 169 -8.86 5.58 -12.88
N ASP A 170 -10.10 5.70 -13.34
CA ASP A 170 -11.11 4.64 -13.48
C ASP A 170 -11.74 4.11 -12.18
N ASP A 171 -12.94 4.63 -11.91
CA ASP A 171 -13.99 3.91 -11.18
C ASP A 171 -15.25 3.80 -12.05
N GLU A 172 -15.16 3.12 -13.20
CA GLU A 172 -16.38 2.49 -13.74
C GLU A 172 -16.86 1.32 -12.85
N ASP A 173 -16.06 0.89 -11.87
CA ASP A 173 -16.43 -0.10 -10.85
C ASP A 173 -16.86 0.53 -9.51
N THR A 174 -17.44 1.74 -9.53
CA THR A 174 -18.28 2.20 -8.40
C THR A 174 -19.62 1.46 -8.38
N CYS A 175 -19.62 0.14 -8.51
CA CYS A 175 -20.64 -0.65 -7.86
C CYS A 175 -20.21 -0.77 -6.40
N PRO A 176 -21.09 -0.51 -5.40
CA PRO A 176 -20.83 -1.01 -4.07
C PRO A 176 -20.51 -2.50 -4.23
N SER A 177 -19.29 -2.92 -3.83
CA SER A 177 -18.90 -4.32 -3.92
C SER A 177 -20.06 -5.14 -3.34
N PRO A 178 -20.64 -6.10 -4.09
CA PRO A 178 -21.65 -7.02 -3.54
C PRO A 178 -21.06 -7.92 -2.43
N HIS A 179 -19.74 -7.82 -2.25
CA HIS A 179 -18.93 -8.51 -1.28
C HIS A 179 -19.00 -7.83 0.09
N GLY A 180 -18.95 -8.64 1.15
CA GLY A 180 -18.97 -8.12 2.53
C GLY A 180 -17.79 -7.17 2.77
N PRO A 181 -17.84 -6.35 3.85
CA PRO A 181 -16.77 -5.41 4.16
C PRO A 181 -15.41 -6.09 4.21
N ASP A 182 -15.35 -7.41 4.47
CA ASP A 182 -14.12 -8.17 4.64
C ASP A 182 -13.50 -8.82 3.40
N ASP A 183 -14.19 -8.78 2.26
CA ASP A 183 -13.78 -9.50 1.06
C ASP A 183 -12.76 -8.70 0.22
N LEU A 184 -11.70 -9.36 -0.25
CA LEU A 184 -10.66 -8.78 -1.10
C LEU A 184 -10.86 -9.28 -2.54
N GLY A 185 -11.09 -8.39 -3.50
CA GLY A 185 -11.40 -8.76 -4.89
C GLY A 185 -10.50 -8.08 -5.92
N GLY A 186 -10.32 -8.72 -7.07
CA GLY A 186 -9.58 -8.16 -8.21
C GLY A 186 -9.68 -9.03 -9.46
N ARG A 187 -9.28 -8.49 -10.61
CA ARG A 187 -9.15 -9.23 -11.87
C ARG A 187 -7.72 -9.69 -12.06
N VAL A 188 -7.53 -11.00 -12.23
CA VAL A 188 -6.21 -11.61 -12.47
C VAL A 188 -6.12 -12.21 -13.85
N ARG A 189 -4.93 -12.29 -14.43
CA ARG A 189 -4.73 -12.95 -15.73
C ARG A 189 -5.07 -14.43 -15.62
N ALA A 190 -5.70 -15.01 -16.64
CA ALA A 190 -6.10 -16.42 -16.61
C ALA A 190 -4.89 -17.36 -16.43
N ASP A 191 -3.76 -17.04 -17.07
CA ASP A 191 -2.48 -17.76 -16.92
C ASP A 191 -1.87 -17.68 -15.51
N SER A 192 -2.35 -16.74 -14.69
CA SER A 192 -1.79 -16.40 -13.38
C SER A 192 -2.64 -16.91 -12.22
N VAL A 193 -3.79 -17.54 -12.48
CA VAL A 193 -4.64 -18.14 -11.44
C VAL A 193 -3.89 -19.20 -10.65
N ARG A 194 -3.13 -20.05 -11.36
CA ARG A 194 -2.33 -21.10 -10.74
C ARG A 194 -1.26 -20.54 -9.78
N PRO A 195 -0.32 -19.69 -10.23
CA PRO A 195 0.70 -19.15 -9.33
C PRO A 195 0.10 -18.28 -8.20
N LEU A 196 -1.05 -17.62 -8.42
CA LEU A 196 -1.77 -16.93 -7.35
C LEU A 196 -2.19 -17.89 -6.23
N LEU A 197 -2.88 -18.99 -6.56
CA LEU A 197 -3.37 -19.96 -5.57
C LEU A 197 -2.23 -20.70 -4.87
N GLU A 198 -1.13 -21.00 -5.58
CA GLU A 198 0.07 -21.60 -4.98
C GLU A 198 0.71 -20.66 -3.93
N GLN A 199 0.85 -19.36 -4.25
CA GLN A 199 1.37 -18.38 -3.29
C GLN A 199 0.42 -18.15 -2.12
N LEU A 200 -0.89 -18.13 -2.37
CA LEU A 200 -1.90 -18.03 -1.31
C LEU A 200 -1.85 -19.23 -0.37
N SER A 201 -1.73 -20.46 -0.89
CA SER A 201 -1.64 -21.66 -0.05
C SER A 201 -0.43 -21.56 0.87
N HIS A 202 0.75 -21.19 0.36
CA HIS A 202 1.95 -20.99 1.18
C HIS A 202 1.77 -19.97 2.30
N TYR A 203 1.04 -18.88 2.05
CA TYR A 203 0.78 -17.88 3.08
C TYR A 203 -0.23 -18.32 4.13
N VAL A 204 -1.22 -19.14 3.76
CA VAL A 204 -2.28 -19.61 4.65
C VAL A 204 -1.81 -20.79 5.50
N THR A 205 -1.13 -21.76 4.90
CA THR A 205 -0.74 -23.01 5.57
C THR A 205 0.65 -22.92 6.20
N ARG A 206 1.54 -22.05 5.70
CA ARG A 206 3.00 -22.06 5.97
C ARG A 206 3.67 -23.41 5.68
N ASP A 207 2.98 -24.29 4.96
CA ASP A 207 3.49 -25.58 4.56
C ASP A 207 4.01 -25.48 3.11
N PRO A 208 5.29 -25.76 2.85
CA PRO A 208 5.83 -25.78 1.50
C PRO A 208 5.22 -26.89 0.62
N TYR A 209 4.49 -27.86 1.18
CA TYR A 209 3.87 -28.98 0.46
C TYR A 209 2.35 -28.85 0.27
N ALA A 210 1.70 -27.82 0.84
CA ALA A 210 0.25 -27.60 0.73
C ALA A 210 -0.26 -27.31 -0.70
N VAL A 211 0.64 -27.20 -1.67
CA VAL A 211 0.29 -27.02 -3.09
C VAL A 211 -0.21 -28.33 -3.72
N GLU A 212 0.13 -29.49 -3.14
CA GLU A 212 -0.27 -30.81 -3.67
C GLU A 212 -1.77 -31.12 -3.48
N ASP A 213 -2.47 -30.36 -2.63
CA ASP A 213 -3.90 -30.57 -2.31
C ASP A 213 -4.87 -29.83 -3.25
N ILE A 214 -4.37 -29.05 -4.23
CA ILE A 214 -5.24 -28.35 -5.18
C ILE A 214 -5.60 -29.29 -6.35
N ASP A 215 -6.86 -29.69 -6.43
CA ASP A 215 -7.42 -30.38 -7.60
C ASP A 215 -7.62 -29.40 -8.77
N TRP A 216 -6.57 -29.25 -9.57
CA TRP A 216 -6.54 -28.34 -10.73
C TRP A 216 -7.55 -28.71 -11.81
N ASP A 217 -7.84 -30.00 -12.00
CA ASP A 217 -8.77 -30.46 -13.01
C ASP A 217 -10.21 -30.10 -12.61
N ALA A 218 -10.58 -30.34 -11.35
CA ALA A 218 -11.87 -29.93 -10.80
C ALA A 218 -12.04 -28.40 -10.82
N LEU A 219 -11.01 -27.64 -10.44
CA LEU A 219 -11.05 -26.18 -10.46
C LEU A 219 -11.22 -25.63 -11.88
N THR A 220 -10.49 -26.18 -12.86
CA THR A 220 -10.59 -25.78 -14.27
C THR A 220 -11.97 -26.10 -14.83
N ALA A 221 -12.55 -27.26 -14.48
CA ALA A 221 -13.91 -27.61 -14.85
C ALA A 221 -14.96 -26.65 -14.24
N ALA A 222 -14.82 -26.28 -12.96
CA ALA A 222 -15.71 -25.34 -12.28
C ALA A 222 -15.59 -23.90 -12.84
N LEU A 223 -14.38 -23.47 -13.19
CA LEU A 223 -14.14 -22.20 -13.86
C LEU A 223 -14.74 -22.14 -15.26
N ALA A 224 -14.79 -23.28 -15.98
CA ALA A 224 -15.43 -23.33 -17.29
C ALA A 224 -16.95 -23.13 -17.22
N THR A 225 -17.57 -23.36 -16.06
CA THR A 225 -19.03 -23.24 -15.85
C THR A 225 -19.45 -21.94 -15.18
N THR A 226 -18.52 -21.06 -14.79
CA THR A 226 -18.81 -19.83 -14.03
C THR A 226 -18.36 -18.59 -14.80
N ASP A 227 -19.23 -17.58 -14.90
CA ASP A 227 -19.00 -16.34 -15.65
C ASP A 227 -19.40 -15.13 -14.80
N ASP A 228 -18.49 -14.17 -14.63
CA ASP A 228 -18.69 -12.98 -13.80
C ASP A 228 -19.80 -12.05 -14.31
N THR A 229 -20.22 -12.19 -15.58
CA THR A 229 -21.31 -11.41 -16.16
C THR A 229 -22.69 -12.01 -15.92
N ASN A 230 -22.79 -13.34 -15.87
CA ASN A 230 -24.06 -14.05 -15.63
C ASN A 230 -24.30 -14.32 -14.13
N ASP A 231 -23.23 -14.58 -13.38
CA ASP A 231 -23.28 -14.92 -11.96
C ASP A 231 -22.81 -13.74 -11.12
N ARG A 232 -23.67 -12.73 -10.97
CA ARG A 232 -23.37 -11.56 -10.12
C ARG A 232 -23.26 -11.90 -8.63
N ASP A 233 -23.67 -13.10 -8.23
CA ASP A 233 -23.50 -13.62 -6.87
C ASP A 233 -22.18 -14.39 -6.76
N PRO A 234 -21.17 -13.87 -6.03
CA PRO A 234 -19.89 -14.52 -5.82
C PRO A 234 -20.02 -15.85 -5.07
N ALA A 235 -21.14 -16.09 -4.38
CA ALA A 235 -21.41 -17.39 -3.74
C ALA A 235 -21.61 -18.53 -4.76
N ALA A 236 -21.93 -18.20 -6.02
CA ALA A 236 -22.08 -19.18 -7.10
C ALA A 236 -20.77 -19.46 -7.87
N TRP A 237 -19.69 -18.74 -7.57
CA TRP A 237 -18.40 -18.87 -8.26
C TRP A 237 -17.64 -20.12 -7.85
N ALA A 238 -16.72 -20.55 -8.71
CA ALA A 238 -15.83 -21.67 -8.44
C ALA A 238 -15.04 -21.37 -7.16
N THR A 239 -15.29 -22.14 -6.10
CA THR A 239 -14.73 -21.87 -4.78
C THR A 239 -13.69 -22.93 -4.42
N HIS A 240 -12.50 -22.47 -4.04
CA HIS A 240 -11.47 -23.30 -3.43
C HIS A 240 -11.17 -22.77 -2.02
N ALA A 241 -10.94 -23.66 -1.06
CA ALA A 241 -10.70 -23.31 0.33
C ALA A 241 -9.32 -23.80 0.76
N PHE A 242 -8.59 -22.94 1.47
CA PHE A 242 -7.34 -23.25 2.13
C PHE A 242 -7.58 -23.27 3.63
N ASP A 243 -7.46 -24.44 4.25
CA ASP A 243 -7.47 -24.57 5.69
C ASP A 243 -6.05 -24.37 6.24
N GLY A 244 -5.85 -23.31 7.01
CA GLY A 244 -4.54 -22.96 7.56
C GLY A 244 -4.58 -22.58 9.03
N PHE A 245 -3.41 -22.23 9.56
CA PHE A 245 -3.29 -21.86 10.97
C PHE A 245 -4.04 -20.55 11.31
N LEU A 246 -4.28 -19.70 10.31
CA LEU A 246 -5.01 -18.43 10.43
C LEU A 246 -6.52 -18.57 10.21
N GLY A 247 -7.03 -19.80 10.07
CA GLY A 247 -8.42 -20.08 9.70
C GLY A 247 -8.55 -20.51 8.23
N THR A 248 -9.79 -20.60 7.76
CA THR A 248 -10.11 -21.01 6.40
C THR A 248 -10.19 -19.79 5.49
N VAL A 249 -9.26 -19.69 4.53
CA VAL A 249 -9.34 -18.71 3.44
C VAL A 249 -10.08 -19.33 2.28
N ARG A 250 -11.07 -18.65 1.72
CA ARG A 250 -11.78 -19.10 0.51
C ARG A 250 -11.47 -18.18 -0.66
N VAL A 251 -11.10 -18.76 -1.78
CA VAL A 251 -10.92 -18.07 -3.05
C VAL A 251 -12.05 -18.47 -3.98
N ARG A 252 -12.80 -17.48 -4.43
CA ARG A 252 -13.90 -17.58 -5.39
C ARG A 252 -13.42 -17.03 -6.72
N LEU A 253 -13.61 -17.79 -7.78
CA LEU A 253 -13.12 -17.46 -9.12
C LEU A 253 -14.26 -17.58 -10.15
N ALA A 254 -14.35 -16.62 -11.06
CA ALA A 254 -15.24 -16.67 -12.21
C ALA A 254 -14.52 -16.14 -13.47
N ARG A 255 -14.83 -16.70 -14.64
CA ARG A 255 -14.26 -16.19 -15.89
C ARG A 255 -14.82 -14.82 -16.20
N SER A 256 -13.98 -13.94 -16.72
CA SER A 256 -14.43 -12.64 -17.22
C SER A 256 -14.83 -12.72 -18.68
N ALA A 257 -16.03 -12.25 -19.03
CA ALA A 257 -16.57 -12.36 -20.39
C ALA A 257 -15.83 -11.51 -21.44
N ARG A 258 -14.97 -10.57 -21.02
CA ARG A 258 -14.39 -9.53 -21.90
C ARG A 258 -12.88 -9.57 -22.06
N ALA A 259 -12.16 -10.45 -21.37
CA ALA A 259 -10.70 -10.54 -21.46
C ALA A 259 -10.18 -11.94 -21.07
N ASP A 260 -8.90 -12.22 -21.33
CA ASP A 260 -8.18 -13.39 -20.80
C ASP A 260 -7.89 -13.22 -19.29
N ALA A 261 -8.97 -13.00 -18.54
CA ALA A 261 -8.97 -12.60 -17.14
C ALA A 261 -9.99 -13.41 -16.34
N VAL A 262 -9.68 -13.58 -15.07
CA VAL A 262 -10.50 -14.26 -14.07
C VAL A 262 -10.75 -13.28 -12.94
N SER A 263 -12.03 -13.09 -12.60
CA SER A 263 -12.43 -12.33 -11.43
C SER A 263 -12.20 -13.21 -10.20
N ALA A 264 -11.43 -12.70 -9.24
CA ALA A 264 -11.04 -13.42 -8.03
C ALA A 264 -11.51 -12.65 -6.78
N VAL A 265 -12.12 -13.35 -5.83
CA VAL A 265 -12.54 -12.82 -4.54
C VAL A 265 -12.04 -13.73 -3.44
N VAL A 266 -11.33 -13.17 -2.47
CA VAL A 266 -10.73 -13.88 -1.35
C VAL A 266 -11.43 -13.46 -0.06
N THR A 267 -11.90 -14.44 0.71
CA THR A 267 -12.61 -14.25 1.98
C THR A 267 -11.94 -15.06 3.10
N GLY A 268 -12.21 -14.72 4.37
CA GLY A 268 -11.60 -15.40 5.53
C GLY A 268 -10.14 -15.02 5.80
N ALA A 269 -9.63 -13.98 5.13
CA ALA A 269 -8.35 -13.38 5.47
C ALA A 269 -8.52 -12.48 6.71
N ASP A 270 -8.63 -13.06 7.90
CA ASP A 270 -9.00 -12.30 9.10
C ASP A 270 -7.83 -11.49 9.71
N SER A 271 -6.59 -11.85 9.37
CA SER A 271 -5.40 -11.15 9.84
C SER A 271 -4.92 -10.08 8.86
N ALA A 272 -4.47 -8.94 9.38
CA ALA A 272 -3.98 -7.83 8.55
C ALA A 272 -2.76 -8.19 7.69
N ASP A 273 -1.85 -9.05 8.18
CA ASP A 273 -0.70 -9.55 7.40
C ASP A 273 -1.17 -10.40 6.20
N LEU A 274 -2.15 -11.29 6.43
CA LEU A 274 -2.71 -12.13 5.36
C LEU A 274 -3.47 -11.29 4.33
N ARG A 275 -4.23 -10.28 4.77
CA ARG A 275 -4.93 -9.35 3.87
C ARG A 275 -3.96 -8.57 2.98
N LEU A 276 -2.85 -8.09 3.56
CA LEU A 276 -1.79 -7.43 2.81
C LEU A 276 -1.15 -8.34 1.76
N ARG A 277 -0.88 -9.60 2.11
CA ARG A 277 -0.31 -10.58 1.18
C ARG A 277 -1.28 -10.90 0.05
N VAL A 278 -2.55 -11.14 0.36
CA VAL A 278 -3.61 -11.41 -0.61
C VAL A 278 -3.75 -10.25 -1.61
N ASP A 279 -3.85 -9.03 -1.11
CA ASP A 279 -3.94 -7.83 -1.97
C ASP A 279 -2.69 -7.65 -2.84
N THR A 280 -1.50 -7.90 -2.28
CA THR A 280 -0.24 -7.85 -3.05
C THR A 280 -0.25 -8.87 -4.18
N LEU A 281 -0.69 -10.10 -3.93
CA LEU A 281 -0.77 -11.13 -4.97
C LEU A 281 -1.80 -10.80 -6.05
N LEU A 282 -2.98 -10.31 -5.67
CA LEU A 282 -4.00 -9.86 -6.63
C LEU A 282 -3.45 -8.76 -7.55
N ASN A 283 -2.66 -7.83 -7.02
CA ASN A 283 -1.99 -6.80 -7.81
C ASN A 283 -0.86 -7.35 -8.71
N VAL A 284 -0.01 -8.24 -8.19
CA VAL A 284 1.10 -8.85 -8.96
C VAL A 284 0.57 -9.64 -10.17
N PHE A 285 -0.56 -10.32 -9.99
CA PHE A 285 -1.18 -11.14 -11.02
C PHE A 285 -2.31 -10.44 -11.77
N ALA A 286 -2.47 -9.12 -11.60
CA ALA A 286 -3.54 -8.35 -12.20
C ALA A 286 -3.57 -8.47 -13.72
N ALA A 287 -4.78 -8.57 -14.28
CA ALA A 287 -4.99 -8.43 -15.72
C ALA A 287 -4.90 -6.95 -16.13
N PRO A 288 -4.42 -6.64 -17.35
CA PRO A 288 -4.46 -5.28 -17.87
C PRO A 288 -5.91 -4.75 -17.93
N PRO A 289 -6.11 -3.43 -17.81
CA PRO A 289 -7.44 -2.84 -18.02
C PRO A 289 -7.94 -3.20 -19.43
N ALA A 290 -9.23 -3.55 -19.51
CA ALA A 290 -9.91 -3.97 -20.74
C ALA A 290 -10.18 -2.78 -21.66
#